data_AF-A0A2D9BCH5-F1
#
_entry.id   AF-A0A2D9BCH5-F1
#
_cell.length_a   1.000
_cell.length_b   1.000
_cell.length_c   1.000
_cell.angle_alpha   90.00
_cell.angle_beta   90.00
_cell.angle_gamma   90.00
#
_symmetry.space_group_name_H-M   'P 1'
#
loop_
_entity.id
_entity.type
_entity.pdbx_description
1 polymer ?
#
loop_
_entity_poly.entity_id
_entity_poly.type
_entity_poly.pdbx_seq_one_letter_code
_entity_poly.pdbx_strand_id
1 'polypeptide(L)'
;MNQIISFLNGLDDYELAYFAKFKIQTYSPETQLEINRHLRGKGLAEDRINRLIAANPKKEAKKGKVRCPRCSSDKIRTEKVTFKNQMICNVCEYWIEKPNSEKRKKSIWYHIYDTIFHLFTS
;
A
#
# COMPACT_ATOMS: atom_id res chain seq x y z
N MET A 1 17.99 -19.72 -4.27
CA MET A 1 16.60 -19.61 -3.78
C MET A 1 15.96 -18.40 -4.45
N ASN A 2 14.77 -18.53 -5.03
CA ASN A 2 14.13 -17.46 -5.80
C ASN A 2 13.62 -16.33 -4.87
N GLN A 3 13.99 -15.08 -5.16
CA GLN A 3 13.65 -13.91 -4.34
C GLN A 3 12.14 -13.74 -4.17
N ILE A 4 11.34 -14.06 -5.19
CA ILE A 4 9.88 -13.96 -5.10
C ILE A 4 9.30 -14.97 -4.10
N ILE A 5 9.80 -16.20 -4.12
CA ILE A 5 9.35 -17.26 -3.20
C ILE A 5 9.71 -16.91 -1.76
N SER A 6 10.89 -16.33 -1.53
CA SER A 6 11.25 -15.80 -0.20
C SER A 6 10.28 -14.72 0.29
N PHE A 7 9.83 -13.84 -0.61
CA PHE A 7 8.82 -12.83 -0.28
C PHE A 7 7.46 -13.48 0.03
N LEU A 8 7.00 -14.42 -0.80
CA LEU A 8 5.73 -15.14 -0.60
C LEU A 8 5.69 -15.93 0.71
N ASN A 9 6.82 -16.51 1.13
CA ASN A 9 6.92 -17.20 2.41
C ASN A 9 6.72 -16.28 3.62
N GLY A 10 6.94 -14.97 3.46
CA GLY A 10 6.68 -13.97 4.49
C GLY A 10 5.26 -13.41 4.50
N LEU A 11 4.37 -13.89 3.63
CA LEU A 11 2.98 -13.48 3.55
C LEU A 11 2.06 -14.47 4.28
N ASP A 12 1.04 -13.96 4.95
CA ASP A 12 -0.05 -14.81 5.46
C ASP A 12 -1.08 -15.17 4.38
N ASP A 13 -2.03 -16.06 4.70
CA ASP A 13 -3.04 -16.54 3.75
C ASP A 13 -3.86 -15.42 3.09
N TYR A 14 -4.22 -14.39 3.85
CA TYR A 14 -4.98 -13.26 3.30
C TYR A 14 -4.10 -12.43 2.37
N GLU A 15 -2.87 -12.11 2.80
CA GLU A 15 -1.90 -11.41 1.96
C GLU A 15 -1.61 -12.18 0.67
N LEU A 16 -1.45 -13.51 0.74
CA LEU A 16 -1.26 -14.37 -0.42
C LEU A 16 -2.47 -14.34 -1.35
N ALA A 17 -3.70 -14.33 -0.82
CA ALA A 17 -4.91 -14.21 -1.62
C ALA A 17 -4.95 -12.88 -2.39
N TYR A 18 -4.65 -11.76 -1.72
CA TYR A 18 -4.56 -10.45 -2.38
C TYR A 18 -3.41 -10.39 -3.39
N PHE A 19 -2.25 -10.95 -3.07
CA PHE A 19 -1.13 -11.04 -4.01
C PHE A 19 -1.55 -11.81 -5.27
N ALA A 20 -2.20 -12.96 -5.09
CA ALA A 20 -2.64 -13.80 -6.17
C ALA A 20 -3.62 -13.07 -7.11
N LYS A 21 -4.59 -12.36 -6.52
CA LYS A 21 -5.62 -11.66 -7.27
C LYS A 21 -5.09 -10.47 -8.07
N PHE A 22 -4.18 -9.69 -7.50
CA PHE A 22 -3.82 -8.38 -8.06
C PHE A 22 -2.46 -8.36 -8.75
N LYS A 23 -1.55 -9.27 -8.39
CA LYS A 23 -0.14 -9.15 -8.77
C LYS A 23 0.38 -10.24 -9.69
N ILE A 24 -0.17 -11.45 -9.66
CA ILE A 24 0.36 -12.57 -10.48
C ILE A 24 0.42 -12.21 -11.96
N GLN A 25 -0.63 -11.57 -12.48
CA GLN A 25 -0.74 -11.25 -13.90
C GLN A 25 0.32 -10.25 -14.40
N THR A 26 1.01 -9.54 -13.50
CA THR A 26 2.06 -8.57 -13.87
C THR A 26 3.43 -9.24 -14.07
N TYR A 27 3.59 -10.50 -13.66
CA TYR A 27 4.82 -11.27 -13.83
C TYR A 27 4.87 -12.02 -15.17
N SER A 28 6.06 -12.45 -15.58
CA SER A 28 6.24 -13.29 -16.78
C SER A 28 5.56 -14.66 -16.62
N PRO A 29 5.13 -15.32 -17.72
CA PRO A 29 4.43 -16.61 -17.65
C PRO A 29 5.17 -17.69 -16.85
N GLU A 30 6.50 -17.76 -16.98
CA GLU A 30 7.33 -18.70 -16.21
C GLU A 30 7.27 -18.41 -14.70
N THR A 31 7.35 -17.14 -14.31
CA THR A 31 7.25 -16.73 -12.91
C THR A 31 5.83 -16.95 -12.37
N GLN A 32 4.81 -16.70 -13.18
CA GLN A 32 3.42 -17.02 -12.83
C GLN A 32 3.24 -18.51 -12.52
N LEU A 33 3.82 -19.39 -13.35
CA LEU A 33 3.78 -20.84 -13.14
C LEU A 33 4.42 -21.23 -11.79
N GLU A 34 5.57 -20.65 -11.47
CA GLU A 34 6.28 -20.91 -10.21
C GLU A 34 5.48 -20.43 -8.99
N ILE A 35 4.93 -19.21 -9.05
CA ILE A 35 4.08 -18.65 -7.99
C ILE A 35 2.83 -19.52 -7.81
N ASN A 36 2.16 -19.90 -8.89
CA ASN A 36 0.96 -20.74 -8.83
C ASN A 36 1.26 -22.12 -8.23
N ARG A 37 2.40 -22.73 -8.57
CA ARG A 37 2.84 -23.98 -7.95
C ARG A 37 3.06 -23.80 -6.44
N HIS A 38 3.68 -22.70 -6.03
CA HIS A 38 3.89 -22.38 -4.62
C HIS A 38 2.58 -22.18 -3.85
N LEU A 39 1.62 -21.44 -4.42
CA LEU A 39 0.30 -21.21 -3.81
C LEU A 39 -0.50 -22.51 -3.68
N ARG A 40 -0.48 -23.38 -4.71
CA ARG A 40 -1.09 -24.70 -4.65
C ARG A 40 -0.49 -25.56 -3.54
N GLY A 41 0.83 -25.51 -3.37
CA GLY A 41 1.51 -26.19 -2.26
C GLY A 41 1.07 -25.73 -0.85
N LYS A 42 0.57 -24.49 -0.73
CA LYS A 42 -0.05 -23.94 0.49
C LYS A 42 -1.57 -24.20 0.59
N GLY A 43 -2.14 -24.95 -0.36
CA GLY A 43 -3.58 -25.20 -0.44
C GLY A 43 -4.41 -23.97 -0.80
N LEU A 44 -3.82 -22.95 -1.42
CA LEU A 44 -4.51 -21.74 -1.88
C LEU A 44 -5.01 -21.93 -3.31
N ALA A 45 -6.11 -22.68 -3.45
CA ALA A 45 -6.87 -22.77 -4.69
C ALA A 45 -7.71 -21.50 -4.92
N GLU A 46 -8.16 -21.29 -6.16
CA GLU A 46 -8.86 -20.07 -6.58
C GLU A 46 -10.12 -19.78 -5.76
N ASP A 47 -10.90 -20.82 -5.46
CA ASP A 47 -12.10 -20.73 -4.61
C ASP A 47 -11.76 -20.29 -3.18
N ARG A 48 -10.67 -20.79 -2.60
CA ARG A 48 -10.19 -20.37 -1.27
C ARG A 48 -9.69 -18.93 -1.30
N ILE A 49 -8.95 -18.54 -2.34
CA ILE A 49 -8.49 -17.16 -2.55
C ILE A 49 -9.69 -16.21 -2.58
N ASN A 50 -10.72 -16.52 -3.37
CA ASN A 50 -11.92 -15.69 -3.47
C ASN A 50 -12.65 -15.59 -2.12
N ARG A 51 -12.75 -16.69 -1.35
CA ARG A 51 -13.33 -16.69 0.00
C ARG A 51 -12.54 -15.81 0.98
N LEU A 52 -11.21 -15.88 0.96
CA LEU A 52 -10.35 -15.06 1.82
C LEU A 52 -10.49 -13.57 1.52
N ILE A 53 -10.57 -13.21 0.23
CA ILE A 53 -10.79 -11.82 -0.21
C ILE A 53 -12.19 -11.34 0.17
N ALA A 54 -13.22 -12.18 0.02
CA ALA A 54 -14.59 -11.83 0.39
C ALA A 54 -14.73 -11.59 1.91
N ALA A 55 -14.03 -12.37 2.73
CA ALA A 55 -13.99 -12.18 4.17
C ALA A 55 -13.32 -10.85 4.58
N ASN A 56 -12.36 -10.36 3.78
CA ASN A 56 -11.60 -9.10 3.95
C ASN A 56 -11.44 -8.67 5.43
N PRO A 57 -10.77 -9.46 6.28
CA PRO A 57 -10.63 -9.10 7.68
C PRO A 57 -9.80 -7.82 7.78
N LYS A 58 -10.42 -6.78 8.31
CA LYS A 58 -9.71 -5.55 8.67
C LYS A 58 -8.87 -5.86 9.91
N LYS A 59 -7.56 -5.99 9.72
CA LYS A 59 -6.64 -6.09 10.86
C LYS A 59 -6.59 -4.77 11.57
N GLU A 60 -6.70 -4.81 12.90
CA GLU A 60 -6.56 -3.59 13.70
C GLU A 60 -5.21 -2.93 13.41
N ALA A 61 -5.26 -1.63 13.14
CA ALA A 61 -4.05 -0.85 12.94
C ALA A 61 -3.31 -0.72 14.28
N LYS A 62 -2.18 -1.42 14.42
CA LYS A 62 -1.23 -1.11 15.50
C LYS A 62 -0.86 0.38 15.42
N LYS A 63 -0.93 1.09 16.55
CA LYS A 63 -0.64 2.54 16.63
C LYS A 63 0.66 2.87 15.87
N GLY A 64 0.58 3.80 14.92
CA GLY A 64 1.72 4.31 14.17
C GLY A 64 2.13 3.54 12.91
N LYS A 65 1.48 2.42 12.54
CA LYS A 65 1.78 1.71 11.29
C LYS A 65 0.75 2.00 10.20
N VAL A 66 1.23 2.46 9.04
CA VAL A 66 0.42 2.60 7.82
C VAL A 66 0.03 1.21 7.32
N ARG A 67 -1.25 1.05 6.98
CA ARG A 67 -1.82 -0.19 6.45
C ARG A 67 -2.42 0.10 5.08
N CYS A 68 -2.30 -0.86 4.17
CA CYS A 68 -2.97 -0.77 2.88
C CYS A 68 -4.50 -0.78 3.09
N PRO A 69 -5.25 0.20 2.57
CA PRO A 69 -6.71 0.23 2.72
C PRO A 69 -7.43 -0.87 1.94
N ARG A 70 -6.76 -1.50 0.96
CA ARG A 70 -7.32 -2.59 0.16
C ARG A 70 -7.15 -3.96 0.82
N CYS A 71 -5.95 -4.28 1.31
CA CYS A 71 -5.62 -5.63 1.80
C CYS A 71 -5.16 -5.66 3.27
N SER A 72 -5.17 -4.53 3.98
CA SER A 72 -4.74 -4.40 5.38
C SER A 72 -3.30 -4.84 5.68
N SER A 73 -2.46 -5.06 4.66
CA SER A 73 -1.03 -5.36 4.84
C SER A 73 -0.26 -4.12 5.28
N ASP A 74 0.78 -4.33 6.10
CA ASP A 74 1.77 -3.31 6.47
C ASP A 74 3.06 -3.36 5.62
N LYS A 75 3.10 -4.22 4.59
CA LYS A 75 4.23 -4.34 3.66
C LYS A 75 4.19 -3.20 2.64
N ILE A 76 4.46 -1.98 3.11
CA ILE A 76 4.42 -0.76 2.32
C ILE A 76 5.84 -0.34 1.97
N ARG A 77 6.11 -0.10 0.68
CA ARG A 77 7.34 0.56 0.23
C ARG A 77 7.10 2.03 -0.04
N THR A 78 8.10 2.87 0.21
CA THR A 78 8.09 4.28 -0.20
C THR A 78 9.04 4.44 -1.38
N GLU A 79 8.52 4.92 -2.49
CA GLU A 79 9.33 5.29 -3.66
C GLU A 79 9.47 6.80 -3.70
N LYS A 80 10.70 7.27 -3.91
CA LYS A 80 11.00 8.69 -4.13
C LYS A 80 10.92 8.95 -5.63
N VAL A 81 9.82 9.53 -6.07
CA VAL A 81 9.70 10.09 -7.43
C VAL A 81 10.02 11.57 -7.33
N THR A 82 10.82 12.11 -8.25
CA THR A 82 11.35 13.49 -8.35
C THR A 82 10.84 14.53 -7.33
N PHE A 83 9.53 14.76 -7.24
CA PHE A 83 8.93 15.78 -6.38
C PHE A 83 8.04 15.26 -5.23
N LYS A 84 7.75 13.95 -5.14
CA LYS A 84 6.83 13.38 -4.12
C LYS A 84 7.22 11.97 -3.71
N ASN A 85 7.12 11.70 -2.41
CA ASN A 85 7.19 10.33 -1.88
C ASN A 85 5.86 9.64 -2.14
N GLN A 86 5.89 8.53 -2.87
CA GLN A 86 4.71 7.70 -3.11
C GLN A 86 4.81 6.43 -2.27
N MET A 87 3.71 6.05 -1.60
CA MET A 87 3.65 4.80 -0.85
C MET A 87 2.88 3.76 -1.65
N ILE A 88 3.43 2.56 -1.78
CA ILE A 88 2.83 1.47 -2.55
C ILE A 88 2.80 0.21 -1.70
N CYS A 89 1.68 -0.50 -1.71
CA CYS A 89 1.57 -1.81 -1.07
C CYS A 89 2.30 -2.89 -1.90
N ASN A 90 3.26 -3.60 -1.29
CA ASN A 90 4.00 -4.67 -1.97
C ASN A 90 3.15 -5.93 -2.25
N VAL A 91 2.00 -6.06 -1.57
CA VAL A 91 1.09 -7.20 -1.70
C VAL A 91 0.15 -7.03 -2.89
N CYS A 92 -0.57 -5.91 -2.97
CA CYS A 92 -1.62 -5.71 -3.97
C CYS A 92 -1.41 -4.50 -4.89
N GLU A 93 -0.21 -3.90 -4.86
CA GLU A 93 0.21 -2.74 -5.66
C GLU A 93 -0.69 -1.50 -5.53
N TYR A 94 -1.49 -1.44 -4.47
CA TYR A 94 -2.32 -0.28 -4.19
C TYR A 94 -1.46 0.93 -3.81
N TRP A 95 -1.70 2.04 -4.49
CA TRP A 95 -1.12 3.35 -4.20
C TRP A 95 -1.77 3.95 -2.96
N ILE A 96 -0.96 4.26 -1.95
CA ILE A 96 -1.40 4.88 -0.71
C ILE A 96 -1.00 6.34 -0.78
N GLU A 97 -2.00 7.20 -0.89
CA GLU A 97 -1.79 8.63 -0.79
C GLU A 97 -1.36 8.99 0.63
N LYS A 98 -0.20 9.63 0.78
CA LYS A 98 0.04 10.43 1.98
C LYS A 98 -0.84 11.67 1.86
N PRO A 99 -1.61 12.08 2.89
CA PRO A 99 -2.08 13.45 2.94
C PRO A 99 -0.83 14.34 2.98
N ASN A 100 -0.52 14.90 1.82
CA ASN A 100 0.49 15.89 1.51
C ASN A 100 1.28 16.40 2.74
N SER A 101 2.53 15.94 2.92
CA SER A 101 3.41 16.40 4.01
C SER A 101 3.97 17.82 3.79
N GLU A 102 3.38 18.61 2.89
CA GLU A 102 3.60 20.05 2.81
C GLU A 102 2.26 20.78 2.85
N LYS A 103 1.66 20.87 4.04
CA LYS A 103 1.01 22.15 4.36
C LYS A 103 2.17 23.13 4.53
N ARG A 104 2.48 23.90 3.49
CA ARG A 104 3.29 25.12 3.61
C ARG A 104 2.74 25.85 4.83
N LYS A 105 3.45 25.85 5.97
CA LYS A 105 3.04 26.66 7.12
C LYS A 105 2.98 28.08 6.57
N LYS A 106 1.78 28.67 6.48
CA LYS A 106 1.66 30.06 6.08
C LYS A 106 2.59 30.82 7.02
N SER A 107 3.58 31.49 6.43
CA SER A 107 4.59 32.22 7.18
C SER A 107 3.88 33.22 8.08
N ILE A 108 4.38 33.44 9.31
CA ILE A 108 3.83 34.42 10.26
C ILE A 108 3.63 35.80 9.60
N TRP A 109 4.48 36.14 8.65
CA TRP A 109 4.38 37.34 7.81
C TRP A 109 3.03 37.48 7.09
N TYR A 110 2.40 36.37 6.66
CA TYR A 110 1.09 36.41 5.99
C TYR A 110 -0.02 36.93 6.91
N HIS A 111 0.04 36.63 8.20
CA HIS A 111 -0.93 37.14 9.20
C HIS A 111 -0.66 38.61 9.56
N ILE A 112 0.61 39.03 9.53
CA ILE A 112 0.99 40.43 9.79
C ILE A 112 0.53 41.34 8.65
N TYR A 113 0.75 40.94 7.38
CA TYR A 113 0.29 41.72 6.23
C TYR A 113 -1.25 41.84 6.16
N ASP A 114 -1.98 40.77 6.45
CA ASP A 114 -3.46 40.76 6.45
C ASP A 114 -4.04 41.73 7.49
N THR A 115 -3.45 41.75 8.70
CA THR A 115 -3.85 42.66 9.77
C THR A 115 -3.55 44.12 9.43
N ILE A 116 -2.37 44.39 8.84
CA ILE A 116 -1.99 45.74 8.41
C ILE A 116 -2.90 46.22 7.27
N PHE A 117 -3.17 45.39 6.26
CA PHE A 117 -4.04 45.74 5.15
C PHE A 117 -5.44 46.17 5.63
N HIS A 118 -6.03 45.43 6.57
CA HIS A 118 -7.33 45.76 7.15
C HIS A 118 -7.35 47.03 8.03
N LEU A 119 -6.20 47.43 8.59
CA LEU A 119 -6.08 48.68 9.37
C LEU A 119 -5.94 49.94 8.50
N PHE A 120 -5.48 49.80 7.26
CA PHE A 120 -5.25 50.93 6.34
C PHE A 120 -6.33 51.11 5.27
N THR A 121 -7.28 50.17 5.16
CA THR A 121 -8.42 50.25 4.21
C THR A 121 -9.76 50.44 4.90
N SER A 122 -9.79 50.91 6.16
CA SER A 122 -11.01 51.24 6.89
C SER A 122 -11.06 52.71 7.28
#